data_AF-A0A6N7W4V0-F1
#
_entry.id   AF-A0A6N7W4V0-F1
#
_cell.length_a   1.000
_cell.length_b   1.000
_cell.length_c   1.000
_cell.angle_alpha   90.00
_cell.angle_beta   90.00
_cell.angle_gamma   90.00
#
_symmetry.space_group_name_H-M   'P 1'
#
loop_
_entity.id
_entity.type
_entity.pdbx_description
1 polymer ?
#
loop_
_entity_poly.entity_id
_entity_poly.type
_entity_poly.pdbx_seq_one_letter_code
_entity_poly.pdbx_strand_id
1 'polypeptide(L)'
;MKYTGDVFEKFGCGKYSRVDAQHKLNFFYGRNSEGNASLLLQTACRVETLPSTNSITVETGWREKDRMWTISFNLKQEELMNIFVRFCEDIVESSRDIESERDGVQFVENRYLEWRYLLSAGKSDYLSQSAIKGLLGEMKFCLDVLVPACGAENAVLSWQGPLKKDQDFVFENTWYEIKTLSPGSVDVAISSLEQLDNPLQGHLVVQTAETTTITSSVGITLNEAFEQLDGLMKEYPQTRRTMRGNLLSLGYVPVSYYDQFKFIFYDRWSYRVDGQFPALRRNRLPAAVSEVKYKLLLALLDDFKE
;
A
#
# COMPACT_ATOMS: atom_id res chain seq x y z
N MET A 1 5.78 -17.27 -9.03
CA MET A 1 4.62 -18.02 -9.62
C MET A 1 3.37 -17.15 -9.43
N LYS A 2 2.37 -17.12 -10.32
CA LYS A 2 1.09 -16.45 -10.02
C LYS A 2 0.21 -17.44 -9.27
N TYR A 3 0.01 -17.24 -7.98
CA TYR A 3 -0.85 -18.07 -7.16
C TYR A 3 -2.27 -17.50 -7.28
N THR A 4 -3.19 -18.27 -7.84
CA THR A 4 -4.63 -17.98 -7.80
C THR A 4 -5.25 -18.65 -6.57
N GLY A 5 -6.46 -18.25 -6.16
CA GLY A 5 -7.19 -18.87 -5.03
C GLY A 5 -7.28 -20.40 -5.12
N ASP A 6 -7.43 -20.91 -6.34
CA ASP A 6 -7.61 -22.34 -6.65
C ASP A 6 -6.38 -23.20 -6.33
N VAL A 7 -5.22 -22.58 -6.03
CA VAL A 7 -3.97 -23.30 -5.71
C VAL A 7 -4.16 -24.28 -4.56
N PHE A 8 -5.06 -23.98 -3.62
CA PHE A 8 -5.32 -24.81 -2.43
C PHE A 8 -6.41 -25.87 -2.61
N GLU A 9 -7.21 -25.82 -3.69
CA GLU A 9 -8.36 -26.74 -3.90
C GLU A 9 -7.93 -28.18 -4.18
N LYS A 10 -6.76 -28.36 -4.81
CA LYS A 10 -6.23 -29.68 -5.15
C LYS A 10 -5.72 -30.50 -3.95
N PHE A 11 -5.66 -29.93 -2.75
CA PHE A 11 -5.09 -30.59 -1.58
C PHE A 11 -6.18 -31.18 -0.68
N GLY A 12 -5.98 -32.43 -0.25
CA GLY A 12 -6.68 -33.00 0.91
C GLY A 12 -6.09 -32.52 2.24
N CYS A 13 -6.76 -32.79 3.34
CA CYS A 13 -6.28 -32.43 4.69
C CYS A 13 -4.89 -33.02 4.98
N GLY A 14 -4.02 -32.19 5.55
CA GLY A 14 -2.63 -32.55 5.87
C GLY A 14 -1.72 -32.78 4.65
N LYS A 15 -2.15 -32.39 3.44
CA LYS A 15 -1.35 -32.52 2.23
C LYS A 15 -0.74 -31.18 1.84
N TYR A 16 0.56 -31.23 1.52
CA TYR A 16 1.38 -30.08 1.16
C TYR A 16 2.19 -30.40 -0.10
N SER A 17 2.48 -29.37 -0.89
CA SER A 17 3.46 -29.41 -1.97
C SER A 17 4.49 -28.32 -1.75
N ARG A 18 5.75 -28.60 -2.13
CA ARG A 18 6.80 -27.59 -2.10
C ARG A 18 6.43 -26.45 -3.04
N VAL A 19 6.65 -25.22 -2.59
CA VAL A 19 6.34 -23.99 -3.33
C VAL A 19 7.23 -23.89 -4.57
N ASP A 20 8.54 -23.99 -4.38
CA ASP A 20 9.54 -23.93 -5.44
C ASP A 20 10.77 -24.73 -5.00
N ALA A 21 11.29 -25.58 -5.90
CA ALA A 21 12.48 -26.38 -5.65
C ALA A 21 13.77 -25.54 -5.65
N GLN A 22 13.76 -24.37 -6.30
CA GLN A 22 14.92 -23.47 -6.40
C GLN A 22 14.97 -22.45 -5.25
N HIS A 23 13.88 -22.27 -4.52
CA HIS A 23 13.84 -21.36 -3.37
C HIS A 23 14.72 -21.89 -2.23
N LYS A 24 15.54 -21.02 -1.63
CA LYS A 24 16.51 -21.35 -0.58
C LYS A 24 15.85 -21.83 0.70
N LEU A 25 14.77 -21.16 1.11
CA LEU A 25 13.90 -21.60 2.21
C LEU A 25 12.93 -22.69 1.75
N ASN A 26 12.65 -23.67 2.62
CA ASN A 26 11.76 -24.79 2.32
C ASN A 26 10.29 -24.44 2.62
N PHE A 27 9.68 -23.68 1.72
CA PHE A 27 8.25 -23.38 1.80
C PHE A 27 7.38 -24.45 1.13
N PHE A 28 6.20 -24.66 1.70
CA PHE A 28 5.17 -25.56 1.21
C PHE A 28 3.80 -24.90 1.29
N TYR A 29 2.99 -25.09 0.26
CA TYR A 29 1.57 -24.69 0.25
C TYR A 29 0.70 -25.95 0.32
N GLY A 30 -0.41 -25.89 1.03
CA GLY A 30 -1.28 -27.04 1.21
C GLY A 30 -2.48 -26.76 2.10
N ARG A 31 -3.09 -27.82 2.63
CA ARG A 31 -4.10 -27.73 3.69
C ARG A 31 -3.58 -28.40 4.96
N ASN A 32 -3.78 -27.75 6.11
CA ASN A 32 -3.41 -28.33 7.40
C ASN A 32 -4.32 -29.53 7.73
N SER A 33 -4.12 -30.18 8.88
CA SER A 33 -4.93 -31.32 9.33
C SER A 33 -6.41 -31.01 9.49
N GLU A 34 -6.76 -29.75 9.73
CA GLU A 34 -8.13 -29.25 9.86
C GLU A 34 -8.75 -28.90 8.50
N GLY A 35 -7.97 -28.97 7.42
CA GLY A 35 -8.40 -28.62 6.07
C GLY A 35 -8.23 -27.13 5.73
N ASN A 36 -7.66 -26.31 6.60
CA ASN A 36 -7.44 -24.88 6.35
C ASN A 36 -6.28 -24.68 5.36
N ALA A 37 -6.42 -23.73 4.42
CA ALA A 37 -5.33 -23.34 3.54
C ALA A 37 -4.12 -22.88 4.36
N SER A 38 -2.93 -23.33 3.98
CA SER A 38 -1.75 -23.28 4.84
C SER A 38 -0.48 -23.02 4.04
N LEU A 39 0.31 -22.03 4.49
CA LEU A 39 1.71 -21.86 4.10
C LEU A 39 2.59 -22.37 5.24
N LEU A 40 3.44 -23.34 4.94
CA LEU A 40 4.33 -24.00 5.88
C LEU A 40 5.78 -23.73 5.50
N LEU A 41 6.56 -23.21 6.44
CA LEU A 41 8.02 -23.15 6.36
C LEU A 41 8.61 -24.27 7.22
N GLN A 42 9.53 -25.04 6.64
CA GLN A 42 10.35 -26.01 7.38
C GLN A 42 11.80 -25.52 7.42
N THR A 43 12.43 -25.54 8.60
CA THR A 43 13.77 -24.98 8.76
C THR A 43 14.57 -25.70 9.85
N ALA A 44 15.90 -25.73 9.70
CA ALA A 44 16.80 -26.22 10.74
C ALA A 44 16.99 -25.18 11.87
N CYS A 45 16.66 -23.91 11.61
CA CYS A 45 16.80 -22.82 12.57
C CYS A 45 15.66 -22.86 13.60
N ARG A 46 15.96 -22.53 14.85
CA ARG A 46 14.93 -22.35 15.87
C ARG A 46 14.05 -21.15 15.50
N VAL A 47 12.74 -21.35 15.64
CA VAL A 47 11.72 -20.34 15.34
C VAL A 47 11.12 -19.79 16.63
N GLU A 48 10.74 -18.52 16.60
CA GLU A 48 10.05 -17.89 17.72
C GLU A 48 8.55 -18.15 17.66
N THR A 49 7.89 -18.12 18.82
CA THR A 49 6.43 -18.21 18.86
C THR A 49 5.83 -16.90 18.40
N LEU A 50 5.17 -16.92 17.25
CA LEU A 50 4.42 -15.79 16.70
C LEU A 50 2.95 -15.86 17.15
N PRO A 51 2.31 -14.73 17.49
CA PRO A 51 0.91 -14.75 17.88
C PRO A 51 0.01 -14.81 16.64
N SER A 52 -1.14 -15.45 16.80
CA SER A 52 -2.18 -15.58 15.77
C SER A 52 -3.03 -14.31 15.62
N THR A 53 -3.82 -14.23 14.54
CA THR A 53 -4.88 -13.22 14.32
C THR A 53 -6.27 -13.85 14.29
N ASN A 54 -7.30 -13.02 14.07
CA ASN A 54 -8.66 -13.48 13.80
C ASN A 54 -8.78 -14.24 12.48
N SER A 55 -7.88 -13.97 11.53
CA SER A 55 -7.93 -14.51 10.16
C SER A 55 -6.88 -15.58 9.90
N ILE A 56 -5.76 -15.59 10.63
CA ILE A 56 -4.64 -16.53 10.45
C ILE A 56 -4.24 -17.13 11.80
N THR A 57 -4.30 -18.46 11.92
CA THR A 57 -3.65 -19.19 13.01
C THR A 57 -2.18 -19.37 12.66
N VAL A 58 -1.28 -19.01 13.58
CA VAL A 58 0.15 -19.33 13.46
C VAL A 58 0.49 -20.45 14.43
N GLU A 59 1.05 -21.53 13.91
CA GLU A 59 1.54 -22.63 14.72
C GLU A 59 3.03 -22.79 14.49
N THR A 60 3.76 -22.92 15.59
CA THR A 60 5.19 -23.21 15.57
C THR A 60 5.45 -24.51 16.30
N GLY A 61 6.40 -25.29 15.82
CA GLY A 61 6.63 -26.62 16.38
C GLY A 61 7.94 -27.23 15.97
N TRP A 62 8.39 -28.18 16.77
CA TRP A 62 9.50 -29.06 16.46
C TRP A 62 8.97 -30.40 15.93
N ARG A 63 9.49 -30.85 14.78
CA ARG A 63 9.14 -32.15 14.21
C ARG A 63 10.27 -33.16 14.43
N GLU A 64 10.03 -34.13 15.30
CA GLU A 64 11.01 -35.17 15.67
C GLU A 64 11.43 -36.06 14.50
N LYS A 65 10.52 -36.33 13.56
CA LYS A 65 10.75 -37.27 12.44
C LYS A 65 11.92 -36.84 11.55
N ASP A 66 12.05 -35.54 11.30
CA ASP A 66 13.05 -34.95 10.40
C ASP A 66 13.95 -33.90 11.08
N ARG A 67 13.78 -33.70 12.39
CA ARG A 67 14.58 -32.75 13.20
C ARG A 67 14.57 -31.33 12.62
N MET A 68 13.38 -30.87 12.25
CA MET A 68 13.16 -29.53 11.70
C MET A 68 12.15 -28.77 12.55
N TRP A 69 12.36 -27.47 12.66
CA TRP A 69 11.35 -26.53 13.11
C TRP A 69 10.35 -26.24 11.99
N THR A 70 9.13 -25.91 12.38
CA THR A 70 8.07 -25.50 11.47
C THR A 70 7.40 -24.22 11.92
N ILE A 71 7.07 -23.36 10.97
CA ILE A 71 6.09 -22.27 11.13
C ILE A 71 5.00 -22.51 10.09
N SER A 72 3.75 -22.63 10.53
CA SER A 72 2.60 -22.70 9.63
C SER A 72 1.70 -21.48 9.84
N PHE A 73 1.29 -20.87 8.74
CA PHE A 73 0.28 -19.82 8.69
C PHE A 73 -0.98 -20.44 8.09
N ASN A 74 -2.05 -20.55 8.87
CA ASN A 74 -3.27 -21.28 8.49
C ASN A 74 -4.47 -20.34 8.45
N LEU A 75 -5.14 -20.26 7.30
CA LEU A 75 -6.30 -19.39 7.09
C LEU A 75 -7.52 -19.89 7.87
N LYS A 76 -8.07 -19.05 8.75
CA LYS A 76 -9.29 -19.35 9.53
C LYS A 76 -10.58 -19.05 8.76
N GLN A 77 -10.54 -18.06 7.88
CA GLN A 77 -11.73 -17.51 7.21
C GLN A 77 -11.58 -17.65 5.70
N GLU A 78 -12.37 -18.54 5.11
CA GLU A 78 -12.24 -18.89 3.68
C GLU A 78 -12.53 -17.72 2.75
N GLU A 79 -13.38 -16.77 3.16
CA GLU A 79 -13.64 -15.52 2.43
C GLU A 79 -12.39 -14.65 2.21
N LEU A 80 -11.36 -14.80 3.04
CA LEU A 80 -10.08 -14.08 2.92
C LEU A 80 -9.05 -14.84 2.08
N MET A 81 -9.44 -15.92 1.36
CA MET A 81 -8.53 -16.75 0.57
C MET A 81 -7.66 -15.94 -0.40
N ASN A 82 -8.24 -14.97 -1.10
CA ASN A 82 -7.48 -14.16 -2.05
C ASN A 82 -6.41 -13.31 -1.36
N ILE A 83 -6.70 -12.75 -0.20
CA ILE A 83 -5.74 -11.98 0.61
C ILE A 83 -4.66 -12.91 1.16
N PHE A 84 -5.07 -14.09 1.64
CA PHE A 84 -4.15 -15.09 2.14
C PHE A 84 -3.16 -15.58 1.07
N VAL A 85 -3.61 -15.75 -0.17
CA VAL A 85 -2.73 -16.09 -1.31
C VAL A 85 -1.69 -15.00 -1.54
N ARG A 86 -2.08 -13.71 -1.47
CA ARG A 86 -1.14 -12.58 -1.60
C ARG A 86 -0.15 -12.51 -0.45
N PHE A 87 -0.61 -12.75 0.77
CA PHE A 87 0.24 -12.91 1.94
C PHE A 87 1.29 -14.03 1.72
N CYS A 88 0.86 -15.18 1.20
CA CYS A 88 1.76 -16.29 0.92
C CYS A 88 2.78 -15.94 -0.17
N GLU A 89 2.32 -15.31 -1.25
CA GLU A 89 3.16 -14.80 -2.33
C GLU A 89 4.22 -13.84 -1.82
N ASP A 90 3.83 -12.86 -1.02
CA ASP A 90 4.76 -11.85 -0.51
C ASP A 90 5.83 -12.46 0.41
N ILE A 91 5.44 -13.33 1.35
CA ILE A 91 6.40 -14.01 2.24
C ILE A 91 7.43 -14.81 1.44
N VAL A 92 6.97 -15.57 0.44
CA VAL A 92 7.86 -16.40 -0.37
C VAL A 92 8.74 -15.53 -1.27
N GLU A 93 8.15 -14.67 -2.09
CA GLU A 93 8.90 -13.93 -3.10
C GLU A 93 9.82 -12.86 -2.49
N SER A 94 9.43 -12.24 -1.38
CA SER A 94 10.28 -11.24 -0.72
C SER A 94 11.47 -11.85 0.03
N SER A 95 11.45 -13.16 0.31
CA SER A 95 12.58 -13.88 0.95
C SER A 95 13.51 -14.60 -0.02
N ARG A 96 13.23 -14.53 -1.34
CA ARG A 96 13.89 -15.32 -2.38
C ARG A 96 15.40 -15.15 -2.47
N ASP A 97 15.88 -13.92 -2.30
CA ASP A 97 17.30 -13.57 -2.46
C ASP A 97 18.08 -13.65 -1.13
N ILE A 98 17.48 -14.17 -0.07
CA ILE A 98 18.12 -14.31 1.25
C ILE A 98 18.86 -15.65 1.31
N GLU A 99 20.19 -15.59 1.29
CA GLU A 99 21.06 -16.79 1.26
C GLU A 99 21.15 -17.52 2.61
N SER A 100 21.14 -16.77 3.71
CA SER A 100 21.21 -17.32 5.06
C SER A 100 19.84 -17.83 5.50
N GLU A 101 19.74 -19.13 5.81
CA GLU A 101 18.49 -19.72 6.31
C GLU A 101 18.00 -19.01 7.58
N ARG A 102 18.92 -18.64 8.49
CA ARG A 102 18.60 -17.92 9.72
C ARG A 102 18.01 -16.54 9.44
N ASP A 103 18.64 -15.78 8.55
CA ASP A 103 18.18 -14.44 8.19
C ASP A 103 16.85 -14.53 7.44
N GLY A 104 16.65 -15.59 6.65
CA GLY A 104 15.40 -15.87 5.97
C GLY A 104 14.26 -16.18 6.93
N VAL A 105 14.50 -16.98 7.97
CA VAL A 105 13.52 -17.23 9.04
C VAL A 105 13.15 -15.93 9.76
N GLN A 106 14.15 -15.15 10.18
CA GLN A 106 13.92 -13.87 10.85
C GLN A 106 13.14 -12.89 9.94
N PHE A 107 13.45 -12.88 8.64
CA PHE A 107 12.71 -12.11 7.66
C PHE A 107 11.24 -12.53 7.57
N VAL A 108 10.95 -13.83 7.51
CA VAL A 108 9.58 -14.37 7.46
C VAL A 108 8.81 -14.00 8.72
N GLU A 109 9.42 -14.13 9.90
CA GLU A 109 8.84 -13.72 11.17
C GLU A 109 8.48 -12.23 11.15
N ASN A 110 9.42 -11.36 10.79
CA ASN A 110 9.20 -9.91 10.71
C ASN A 110 8.13 -9.55 9.67
N ARG A 111 8.16 -10.17 8.49
CA ARG A 111 7.18 -9.92 7.44
C ARG A 111 5.78 -10.36 7.87
N TYR A 112 5.66 -11.45 8.61
CA TYR A 112 4.40 -11.83 9.24
C TYR A 112 3.93 -10.77 10.24
N LEU A 113 4.81 -10.20 11.07
CA LEU A 113 4.44 -9.15 12.02
C LEU A 113 3.90 -7.89 11.33
N GLU A 114 4.50 -7.50 10.19
CA GLU A 114 4.01 -6.41 9.34
C GLU A 114 2.61 -6.70 8.80
N TRP A 115 2.40 -7.89 8.22
CA TRP A 115 1.07 -8.34 7.77
C TRP A 115 0.07 -8.43 8.91
N ARG A 116 0.49 -8.89 10.09
CA ARG A 116 -0.35 -8.95 11.29
C ARG A 116 -0.83 -7.56 11.67
N TYR A 117 0.07 -6.57 11.71
CA TYR A 117 -0.29 -5.19 12.01
C TYR A 117 -1.39 -4.69 11.06
N LEU A 118 -1.22 -4.95 9.75
CA LEU A 118 -2.21 -4.60 8.72
C LEU A 118 -3.55 -5.31 8.90
N LEU A 119 -3.53 -6.62 9.12
CA LEU A 119 -4.75 -7.42 9.32
C LEU A 119 -5.44 -7.10 10.66
N SER A 120 -4.71 -6.57 11.65
CA SER A 120 -5.24 -6.20 12.97
C SER A 120 -5.79 -4.77 13.05
N ALA A 121 -5.44 -3.90 12.11
CA ALA A 121 -5.87 -2.50 12.06
C ALA A 121 -7.30 -2.33 11.49
N GLY A 122 -8.23 -3.18 11.94
CA GLY A 122 -9.59 -3.29 11.42
C GLY A 122 -10.32 -1.95 11.25
N LYS A 123 -10.42 -1.50 10.00
CA LYS A 123 -11.44 -0.59 9.44
C LYS A 123 -11.56 -0.89 7.94
N SER A 124 -12.52 -1.77 7.60
CA SER A 124 -12.76 -2.41 6.29
C SER A 124 -11.53 -3.08 5.68
N ASP A 125 -11.66 -4.32 5.21
CA ASP A 125 -10.56 -5.07 4.56
C ASP A 125 -9.98 -4.38 3.31
N TYR A 126 -10.56 -3.25 2.90
CA TYR A 126 -10.17 -2.43 1.78
C TYR A 126 -10.19 -0.94 2.12
N LEU A 127 -9.46 -0.14 1.34
CA LEU A 127 -9.54 1.32 1.39
C LEU A 127 -10.98 1.78 1.11
N SER A 128 -11.43 2.80 1.84
CA SER A 128 -12.71 3.48 1.54
C SER A 128 -12.67 4.09 0.14
N GLN A 129 -13.83 4.33 -0.48
CA GLN A 129 -13.87 5.02 -1.78
C GLN A 129 -13.16 6.39 -1.78
N SER A 130 -13.23 7.13 -0.67
CA SER A 130 -12.50 8.38 -0.50
C SER A 130 -10.98 8.17 -0.49
N ALA A 131 -10.49 7.13 0.19
CA ALA A 131 -9.08 6.78 0.21
C ALA A 131 -8.60 6.24 -1.15
N ILE A 132 -9.43 5.45 -1.84
CA ILE A 132 -9.18 5.00 -3.23
C ILE A 132 -9.02 6.22 -4.14
N LYS A 133 -9.97 7.16 -4.09
CA LYS A 133 -9.94 8.39 -4.92
C LYS A 133 -8.73 9.27 -4.60
N GLY A 134 -8.38 9.41 -3.33
CA GLY A 134 -7.19 10.16 -2.88
C GLY A 134 -5.91 9.54 -3.44
N LEU A 135 -5.68 8.25 -3.13
CA LEU A 135 -4.48 7.52 -3.54
C LEU A 135 -4.35 7.43 -5.07
N LEU A 136 -5.44 7.14 -5.77
CA LEU A 136 -5.47 7.16 -7.24
C LEU A 136 -5.10 8.55 -7.77
N GLY A 137 -5.55 9.60 -7.11
CA GLY A 137 -5.20 10.97 -7.43
C GLY A 137 -3.71 11.27 -7.32
N GLU A 138 -3.08 10.85 -6.22
CA GLU A 138 -1.64 10.97 -6.03
C GLU A 138 -0.87 10.20 -7.11
N MET A 139 -1.25 8.94 -7.38
CA MET A 139 -0.63 8.13 -8.44
C MET A 139 -0.79 8.77 -9.82
N LYS A 140 -1.98 9.33 -10.12
CA LYS A 140 -2.24 9.99 -11.40
C LYS A 140 -1.42 11.26 -11.56
N PHE A 141 -1.27 12.05 -10.50
CA PHE A 141 -0.38 13.21 -10.51
C PHE A 141 1.08 12.80 -10.72
N CYS A 142 1.53 11.76 -10.03
CA CYS A 142 2.86 11.20 -10.21
C CYS A 142 3.11 10.79 -11.66
N LEU A 143 2.21 9.97 -12.24
CA LEU A 143 2.30 9.48 -13.62
C LEU A 143 2.28 10.60 -14.66
N ASP A 144 1.38 11.57 -14.51
CA ASP A 144 1.14 12.59 -15.54
C ASP A 144 2.09 13.78 -15.47
N VAL A 145 2.61 14.10 -14.29
CA VAL A 145 3.35 15.35 -14.04
C VAL A 145 4.76 15.07 -13.56
N LEU A 146 4.92 14.35 -12.45
CA LEU A 146 6.23 14.20 -11.82
C LEU A 146 7.14 13.25 -12.60
N VAL A 147 6.62 12.13 -13.10
CA VAL A 147 7.38 11.17 -13.90
C VAL A 147 7.97 11.85 -15.15
N PRO A 148 7.19 12.60 -15.96
CA PRO A 148 7.76 13.38 -17.07
C PRO A 148 8.73 14.48 -16.65
N ALA A 149 8.50 15.14 -15.51
CA ALA A 149 9.29 16.30 -15.09
C ALA A 149 10.65 15.95 -14.48
N CYS A 150 10.73 14.88 -13.68
CA CYS A 150 11.93 14.54 -12.92
C CYS A 150 12.41 13.09 -13.06
N GLY A 151 11.72 12.29 -13.88
CA GLY A 151 12.00 10.87 -14.07
C GLY A 151 11.30 9.98 -13.04
N ALA A 152 11.06 8.73 -13.43
CA ALA A 152 10.20 7.83 -12.67
C ALA A 152 10.73 7.50 -11.26
N GLU A 153 12.02 7.24 -11.13
CA GLU A 153 12.63 6.90 -9.83
C GLU A 153 12.53 8.07 -8.85
N ASN A 154 12.92 9.28 -9.26
CA ASN A 154 12.85 10.47 -8.42
C ASN A 154 11.41 10.79 -8.01
N ALA A 155 10.46 10.68 -8.94
CA ALA A 155 9.04 10.90 -8.65
C ALA A 155 8.55 9.95 -7.55
N VAL A 156 8.86 8.66 -7.65
CA VAL A 156 8.45 7.66 -6.64
C VAL A 156 9.20 7.83 -5.31
N LEU A 157 10.50 8.16 -5.31
CA LEU A 157 11.25 8.43 -4.09
C LEU A 157 10.75 9.67 -3.34
N SER A 158 10.27 10.68 -4.06
CA SER A 158 9.67 11.89 -3.49
C SER A 158 8.27 11.64 -2.90
N TRP A 159 7.62 10.51 -3.22
CA TRP A 159 6.25 10.23 -2.83
C TRP A 159 6.14 9.74 -1.39
N GLN A 160 5.62 10.60 -0.52
CA GLN A 160 5.47 10.39 0.92
C GLN A 160 4.01 10.16 1.35
N GLY A 161 3.03 10.42 0.48
CA GLY A 161 1.59 10.25 0.76
C GLY A 161 1.21 8.90 1.40
N PRO A 162 1.70 7.74 0.88
CA PRO A 162 1.40 6.44 1.47
C PRO A 162 1.92 6.25 2.91
N LEU A 163 2.91 7.04 3.32
CA LEU A 163 3.45 7.05 4.68
C LEU A 163 2.67 7.97 5.64
N LYS A 164 1.58 8.60 5.16
CA LYS A 164 0.76 9.57 5.91
C LYS A 164 1.60 10.71 6.50
N LYS A 165 2.59 11.16 5.73
CA LYS A 165 3.36 12.37 6.03
C LYS A 165 2.52 13.60 5.77
N ASP A 166 3.04 14.75 6.19
CA ASP A 166 2.32 16.01 6.14
C ASP A 166 2.02 16.42 4.69
N GLN A 167 2.95 16.19 3.76
CA GLN A 167 2.76 16.44 2.32
C GLN A 167 2.87 15.14 1.52
N ASP A 168 2.15 15.09 0.39
CA ASP A 168 2.14 13.91 -0.48
C ASP A 168 3.45 13.70 -1.25
N PHE A 169 4.05 14.77 -1.79
CA PHE A 169 5.36 14.70 -2.46
C PHE A 169 6.31 15.75 -1.93
N VAL A 170 7.54 15.36 -1.62
CA VAL A 170 8.55 16.25 -1.05
C VAL A 170 9.85 16.17 -1.84
N PHE A 171 10.33 17.32 -2.29
CA PHE A 171 11.61 17.52 -2.94
C PHE A 171 12.50 18.43 -2.08
N GLU A 172 13.77 18.59 -2.47
CA GLU A 172 14.73 19.42 -1.73
C GLU A 172 14.25 20.88 -1.57
N ASN A 173 13.63 21.44 -2.61
CA ASN A 173 13.29 22.87 -2.67
C ASN A 173 11.77 23.15 -2.80
N THR A 174 10.92 22.13 -2.85
CA THR A 174 9.47 22.29 -2.99
C THR A 174 8.73 21.04 -2.52
N TRP A 175 7.41 21.13 -2.42
CA TRP A 175 6.52 20.02 -2.05
C TRP A 175 5.16 20.18 -2.74
N TYR A 176 4.43 19.08 -2.85
CA TYR A 176 3.09 19.04 -3.44
C TYR A 176 2.12 18.35 -2.49
N GLU A 177 0.96 18.97 -2.29
CA GLU A 177 -0.19 18.40 -1.60
C GLU A 177 -1.32 18.20 -2.62
N ILE A 178 -1.79 16.97 -2.79
CA ILE A 178 -2.73 16.59 -3.85
C ILE A 178 -4.14 16.43 -3.26
N LYS A 179 -5.08 17.19 -3.81
CA LYS A 179 -6.50 17.11 -3.45
C LYS A 179 -7.35 16.72 -4.65
N THR A 180 -7.88 15.50 -4.60
CA THR A 180 -8.78 14.99 -5.64
C THR A 180 -10.23 15.16 -5.23
N LEU A 181 -10.91 16.12 -5.86
CA LEU A 181 -12.28 16.55 -5.54
C LEU A 181 -13.28 15.96 -6.53
N SER A 182 -14.58 16.05 -6.21
CA SER A 182 -15.63 15.75 -7.19
C SER A 182 -15.86 16.97 -8.09
N PRO A 183 -16.26 16.79 -9.37
CA PRO A 183 -16.65 17.91 -10.21
C PRO A 183 -17.70 18.80 -9.52
N GLY A 184 -17.57 20.12 -9.66
CA GLY A 184 -18.46 21.09 -9.02
C GLY A 184 -18.18 21.39 -7.54
N SER A 185 -17.12 20.83 -6.94
CA SER A 185 -16.70 21.20 -5.59
C SER A 185 -16.29 22.69 -5.54
N VAL A 186 -16.82 23.43 -4.56
CA VAL A 186 -16.57 24.88 -4.39
C VAL A 186 -15.44 25.17 -3.40
N ASP A 187 -15.10 24.19 -2.59
CA ASP A 187 -14.06 24.27 -1.56
C ASP A 187 -13.13 23.06 -1.60
N VAL A 188 -11.94 23.24 -1.04
CA VAL A 188 -10.94 22.19 -0.82
C VAL A 188 -10.71 22.04 0.67
N ALA A 189 -10.82 20.79 1.16
CA ALA A 189 -10.59 20.48 2.56
C ALA A 189 -9.10 20.27 2.86
N ILE A 190 -8.64 20.90 3.93
CA ILE A 190 -7.31 20.73 4.51
C ILE A 190 -7.50 20.01 5.85
N SER A 191 -6.99 18.78 5.92
CA SER A 191 -7.27 17.83 7.00
C SER A 191 -6.33 17.95 8.20
N SER A 192 -5.24 18.68 8.06
CA SER A 192 -4.36 19.08 9.16
C SER A 192 -3.66 20.38 8.82
N LEU A 193 -3.17 21.07 9.84
CA LEU A 193 -2.43 22.31 9.65
C LEU A 193 -1.12 22.06 8.88
N GLU A 194 -0.48 20.96 9.23
CA GLU A 194 0.84 20.53 8.76
C GLU A 194 0.86 20.34 7.24
N GLN A 195 -0.28 20.01 6.62
CA GLN A 195 -0.38 19.83 5.17
C GLN A 195 0.13 21.02 4.38
N LEU A 196 -0.22 22.22 4.82
CA LEU A 196 0.21 23.44 4.14
C LEU A 196 1.29 24.19 4.92
N ASP A 197 1.44 23.97 6.22
CA ASP A 197 2.36 24.70 7.12
C ASP A 197 3.83 24.28 6.96
N ASN A 198 4.41 24.64 5.82
CA ASN A 198 5.81 24.38 5.49
C ASN A 198 6.55 25.71 5.24
N PRO A 199 7.79 25.88 5.73
CA PRO A 199 8.58 27.09 5.49
C PRO A 199 9.03 27.24 4.02
N LEU A 200 9.15 26.14 3.27
CA LEU A 200 9.43 26.18 1.85
C LEU A 200 8.15 26.47 1.06
N GLN A 201 8.30 27.17 -0.06
CA GLN A 201 7.23 27.29 -1.03
C GLN A 201 6.86 25.90 -1.57
N GLY A 202 5.57 25.64 -1.68
CA GLY A 202 5.06 24.40 -2.29
C GLY A 202 3.84 24.65 -3.15
N HIS A 203 3.11 23.57 -3.42
CA HIS A 203 2.01 23.58 -4.38
C HIS A 203 0.82 22.80 -3.83
N LEU A 204 -0.34 23.45 -3.79
CA LEU A 204 -1.61 22.75 -3.61
C LEU A 204 -2.13 22.38 -4.99
N VAL A 205 -2.14 21.09 -5.31
CA VAL A 205 -2.66 20.58 -6.57
C VAL A 205 -4.09 20.12 -6.37
N VAL A 206 -5.03 20.79 -7.01
CA VAL A 206 -6.44 20.42 -6.99
C VAL A 206 -6.79 19.79 -8.33
N GLN A 207 -7.31 18.57 -8.29
CA GLN A 207 -7.80 17.89 -9.49
C GLN A 207 -9.20 17.32 -9.27
N THR A 208 -9.98 17.20 -10.33
CA THR A 208 -11.35 16.67 -10.26
C THR A 208 -11.42 15.28 -10.85
N ALA A 209 -12.14 14.41 -10.17
CA ALA A 209 -12.44 13.07 -10.65
C ALA A 209 -13.82 12.61 -10.23
N GLU A 210 -14.49 11.86 -11.10
CA GLU A 210 -15.78 11.23 -10.79
C GLU A 210 -15.78 9.75 -11.17
N THR A 211 -16.65 8.98 -10.53
CA THR A 211 -16.83 7.56 -10.83
C THR A 211 -17.50 7.38 -12.18
N THR A 212 -17.04 6.39 -12.94
CA THR A 212 -17.62 6.01 -14.23
C THR A 212 -17.94 4.51 -14.27
N THR A 213 -18.51 4.03 -15.39
CA THR A 213 -18.77 2.61 -15.58
C THR A 213 -17.45 1.85 -15.76
N ILE A 214 -17.41 0.59 -15.32
CA ILE A 214 -16.23 -0.28 -15.51
C ILE A 214 -15.89 -0.51 -17.00
N THR A 215 -16.88 -0.36 -17.89
CA THR A 215 -16.74 -0.48 -19.35
C THR A 215 -16.19 0.78 -20.02
N SER A 216 -16.04 1.88 -19.29
CA SER A 216 -15.49 3.13 -19.83
C SER A 216 -14.04 2.93 -20.28
N SER A 217 -13.73 3.38 -21.51
CA SER A 217 -12.39 3.32 -22.09
C SER A 217 -11.47 4.46 -21.66
N VAL A 218 -12.03 5.52 -21.06
CA VAL A 218 -11.29 6.74 -20.68
C VAL A 218 -11.04 6.85 -19.17
N GLY A 219 -11.67 6.00 -18.37
CA GLY A 219 -11.44 5.96 -16.93
C GLY A 219 -10.20 5.14 -16.56
N ILE A 220 -9.78 5.26 -15.30
CA ILE A 220 -8.67 4.51 -14.70
C ILE A 220 -9.06 3.98 -13.32
N THR A 221 -8.65 2.76 -12.99
CA THR A 221 -8.77 2.16 -11.65
C THR A 221 -7.49 2.37 -10.84
N LEU A 222 -7.57 2.15 -9.53
CA LEU A 222 -6.41 2.19 -8.65
C LEU A 222 -5.35 1.13 -9.04
N ASN A 223 -5.79 -0.08 -9.39
CA ASN A 223 -4.88 -1.14 -9.84
C ASN A 223 -4.24 -0.79 -11.20
N GLU A 224 -4.98 -0.20 -12.14
CA GLU A 224 -4.42 0.23 -13.43
C GLU A 224 -3.32 1.29 -13.25
N ALA A 225 -3.52 2.26 -12.35
CA ALA A 225 -2.50 3.26 -12.02
C ALA A 225 -1.29 2.64 -11.31
N PHE A 226 -1.53 1.71 -10.37
CA PHE A 226 -0.46 0.97 -9.71
C PHE A 226 0.38 0.17 -10.70
N GLU A 227 -0.24 -0.58 -11.63
CA GLU A 227 0.49 -1.39 -12.63
C GLU A 227 1.33 -0.51 -13.57
N GLN A 228 0.88 0.69 -13.91
CA GLN A 228 1.67 1.64 -14.68
C GLN A 228 2.92 2.09 -13.91
N LEU A 229 2.77 2.55 -12.66
CA LEU A 229 3.91 2.94 -11.81
C LEU A 229 4.85 1.76 -11.55
N ASP A 230 4.30 0.60 -11.22
CA ASP A 230 5.06 -0.62 -10.95
C ASP A 230 5.84 -1.10 -12.19
N GLY A 231 5.25 -0.93 -13.38
CA GLY A 231 5.89 -1.18 -14.66
C GLY A 231 7.09 -0.27 -14.90
N LEU A 232 6.97 1.02 -14.63
CA LEU A 232 8.06 2.00 -14.72
C LEU A 232 9.20 1.67 -13.75
N MET A 233 8.88 1.08 -12.60
CA MET A 233 9.85 0.74 -11.55
C MET A 233 10.60 -0.57 -11.77
N LYS A 234 10.36 -1.31 -12.87
CA LYS A 234 11.05 -2.59 -13.15
C LYS A 234 12.57 -2.45 -13.22
N GLU A 235 13.06 -1.33 -13.75
CA GLU A 235 14.49 -1.02 -13.85
C GLU A 235 15.11 -0.54 -12.52
N TYR A 236 14.29 -0.31 -11.48
CA TYR A 236 14.69 0.21 -10.17
C TYR A 236 14.21 -0.72 -9.02
N PRO A 237 14.77 -1.93 -8.86
CA PRO A 237 14.21 -2.96 -7.97
C PRO A 237 14.06 -2.53 -6.51
N GLN A 238 15.00 -1.72 -5.99
CA GLN A 238 14.95 -1.23 -4.61
C GLN A 238 13.83 -0.20 -4.43
N THR A 239 13.75 0.80 -5.30
CA THR A 239 12.68 1.81 -5.31
C THR A 239 11.31 1.16 -5.47
N ARG A 240 11.19 0.16 -6.35
CA ARG A 240 9.98 -0.65 -6.52
C ARG A 240 9.55 -1.36 -5.23
N ARG A 241 10.51 -1.99 -4.53
CA ARG A 241 10.24 -2.69 -3.25
C ARG A 241 9.78 -1.70 -2.18
N THR A 242 10.45 -0.56 -2.06
CA THR A 242 10.06 0.51 -1.11
C THR A 242 8.66 1.04 -1.41
N MET A 243 8.34 1.36 -2.67
CA MET A 243 7.01 1.81 -3.08
C MET A 243 5.92 0.81 -2.68
N ARG A 244 6.13 -0.48 -2.98
CA ARG A 244 5.18 -1.54 -2.62
C ARG A 244 5.03 -1.70 -1.11
N GLY A 245 6.12 -1.62 -0.36
CA GLY A 245 6.08 -1.65 1.11
C GLY A 245 5.29 -0.49 1.70
N ASN A 246 5.49 0.73 1.18
CA ASN A 246 4.76 1.92 1.63
C ASN A 246 3.26 1.80 1.32
N LEU A 247 2.91 1.36 0.12
CA LEU A 247 1.52 1.10 -0.28
C LEU A 247 0.86 0.01 0.58
N LEU A 248 1.60 -1.06 0.87
CA LEU A 248 1.15 -2.11 1.77
C LEU A 248 0.91 -1.55 3.18
N SER A 249 1.79 -0.67 3.68
CA SER A 249 1.65 0.00 4.98
C SER A 249 0.41 0.90 5.09
N LEU A 250 -0.03 1.46 3.96
CA LEU A 250 -1.27 2.23 3.85
C LEU A 250 -2.52 1.33 3.88
N GLY A 251 -2.37 0.02 3.66
CA GLY A 251 -3.45 -0.96 3.52
C GLY A 251 -3.86 -1.23 2.07
N TYR A 252 -3.06 -0.82 1.09
CA TYR A 252 -3.32 -1.10 -0.32
C TYR A 252 -2.57 -2.36 -0.79
N VAL A 253 -3.34 -3.29 -1.38
CA VAL A 253 -2.84 -4.50 -2.06
C VAL A 253 -3.60 -4.61 -3.39
N PRO A 254 -2.96 -4.88 -4.54
CA PRO A 254 -3.65 -4.92 -5.83
C PRO A 254 -4.53 -6.18 -5.96
N VAL A 255 -5.76 -6.07 -5.44
CA VAL A 255 -6.83 -7.08 -5.50
C VAL A 255 -7.99 -6.59 -6.37
N SER A 256 -8.78 -7.53 -6.89
CA SER A 256 -9.87 -7.23 -7.84
C SER A 256 -11.00 -6.36 -7.28
N TYR A 257 -11.08 -6.19 -5.95
CA TYR A 257 -11.99 -5.22 -5.33
C TYR A 257 -11.79 -3.81 -5.90
N TYR A 258 -10.54 -3.38 -6.09
CA TYR A 258 -10.23 -2.02 -6.55
C TYR A 258 -10.56 -1.79 -8.03
N ASP A 259 -10.68 -2.85 -8.84
CA ASP A 259 -11.05 -2.76 -10.26
C ASP A 259 -12.52 -2.38 -10.48
N GLN A 260 -13.34 -2.46 -9.43
CA GLN A 260 -14.75 -2.07 -9.47
C GLN A 260 -14.94 -0.55 -9.41
N PHE A 261 -13.92 0.19 -9.01
CA PHE A 261 -13.97 1.65 -8.87
C PHE A 261 -13.12 2.32 -9.95
N LYS A 262 -13.79 2.73 -11.03
CA LYS A 262 -13.16 3.41 -12.16
C LYS A 262 -13.47 4.90 -12.11
N PHE A 263 -12.46 5.75 -12.30
CA PHE A 263 -12.59 7.20 -12.24
C PHE A 263 -12.15 7.86 -13.54
N ILE A 264 -12.85 8.92 -13.95
CA ILE A 264 -12.40 9.83 -15.02
C ILE A 264 -11.87 11.09 -14.35
N PHE A 265 -10.66 11.50 -14.72
CA PHE A 265 -10.06 12.75 -14.30
C PHE A 265 -10.32 13.82 -15.36
N TYR A 266 -10.62 15.04 -14.92
CA TYR A 266 -10.93 16.16 -15.81
C TYR A 266 -9.88 17.26 -15.68
N ASP A 267 -10.14 18.22 -14.81
CA ASP A 267 -9.31 19.39 -14.64
C ASP A 267 -8.28 19.17 -13.54
N ARG A 268 -7.13 19.83 -13.70
CA ARG A 268 -6.09 19.93 -12.68
C ARG A 268 -5.62 21.38 -12.64
N TRP A 269 -5.51 21.92 -11.43
CA TRP A 269 -5.01 23.24 -11.15
C TRP A 269 -3.93 23.14 -10.07
N SER A 270 -2.86 23.91 -10.23
CA SER A 270 -1.83 24.07 -9.22
C SER A 270 -1.94 25.47 -8.65
N TYR A 271 -1.78 25.59 -7.33
CA TYR A 271 -1.76 26.85 -6.62
C TYR A 271 -0.47 26.96 -5.84
N ARG A 272 0.26 28.06 -6.03
CA ARG A 272 1.47 28.37 -5.28
C ARG A 272 1.13 28.59 -3.81
N VAL A 273 1.70 27.77 -2.94
CA VAL A 273 1.60 27.89 -1.48
C VAL A 273 2.86 28.56 -0.96
N ASP A 274 2.78 29.88 -0.76
CA ASP A 274 3.84 30.69 -0.16
C ASP A 274 3.38 31.34 1.16
N GLY A 275 4.09 32.36 1.62
CA GLY A 275 3.76 33.10 2.85
C GLY A 275 2.50 33.98 2.74
N GLN A 276 2.02 34.25 1.52
CA GLN A 276 0.80 35.03 1.25
C GLN A 276 -0.42 34.13 1.00
N PHE A 277 -0.21 32.85 0.64
CA PHE A 277 -1.28 31.89 0.45
C PHE A 277 -2.19 31.81 1.69
N PRO A 278 -3.53 31.79 1.54
CA PRO A 278 -4.48 31.92 2.64
C PRO A 278 -4.64 30.62 3.46
N ALA A 279 -3.53 30.00 3.88
CA ALA A 279 -3.52 28.85 4.76
C ALA A 279 -3.37 29.27 6.24
N LEU A 280 -3.91 28.45 7.13
CA LEU A 280 -3.62 28.57 8.56
C LEU A 280 -2.17 28.09 8.81
N ARG A 281 -1.48 28.75 9.74
CA ARG A 281 -0.06 28.50 10.08
C ARG A 281 0.08 28.32 11.58
N ARG A 282 0.93 27.39 12.05
CA ARG A 282 1.08 27.09 13.49
C ARG A 282 1.50 28.30 14.30
N ASN A 283 2.37 29.13 13.74
CA ASN A 283 2.84 30.36 14.38
C ASN A 283 1.77 31.46 14.56
N ARG A 284 0.59 31.32 13.93
CA ARG A 284 -0.55 32.26 14.08
C ARG A 284 -1.67 31.72 14.97
N LEU A 285 -1.52 30.50 15.49
CA LEU A 285 -2.53 29.85 16.34
C LEU A 285 -2.08 29.80 17.80
N PRO A 286 -3.02 29.80 18.77
CA PRO A 286 -2.68 29.57 20.16
C PRO A 286 -2.01 28.21 20.37
N ALA A 287 -0.98 28.16 21.21
CA ALA A 287 -0.19 26.94 21.46
C ALA A 287 -1.03 25.77 22.00
N ALA A 288 -2.18 26.03 22.60
CA ALA A 288 -3.09 25.01 23.13
C ALA A 288 -3.92 24.29 22.06
N VAL A 289 -3.93 24.76 20.80
CA VAL A 289 -4.69 24.13 19.71
C VAL A 289 -3.95 22.89 19.20
N SER A 290 -4.51 21.70 19.42
CA SER A 290 -3.88 20.43 19.02
C SER A 290 -4.22 19.99 17.60
N GLU A 291 -5.43 20.26 17.10
CA GLU A 291 -5.91 19.80 15.80
C GLU A 291 -6.71 20.90 15.08
N VAL A 292 -6.48 21.05 13.78
CA VAL A 292 -7.19 22.01 12.93
C VAL A 292 -7.58 21.34 11.61
N LYS A 293 -8.86 21.47 11.27
CA LYS A 293 -9.41 21.09 9.95
C LYS A 293 -10.16 22.28 9.41
N TYR A 294 -9.90 22.63 8.16
CA TYR A 294 -10.52 23.80 7.54
C TYR A 294 -10.71 23.57 6.04
N LYS A 295 -11.44 24.49 5.42
CA LYS A 295 -11.72 24.47 3.98
C LYS A 295 -11.34 25.82 3.39
N LEU A 296 -10.82 25.81 2.17
CA LEU A 296 -10.54 27.00 1.38
C LEU A 296 -11.51 27.07 0.21
N LEU A 297 -12.12 28.23 0.00
CA LEU A 297 -12.98 28.47 -1.16
C LEU A 297 -12.11 28.57 -2.41
N LEU A 298 -12.30 27.67 -3.37
CA LEU A 298 -11.46 27.60 -4.57
C LEU A 298 -11.53 28.88 -5.41
N ALA A 299 -12.71 29.50 -5.48
CA ALA A 299 -12.92 30.77 -6.20
C ALA A 299 -12.16 31.97 -5.62
N LEU A 300 -11.61 31.84 -4.41
CA LEU A 300 -10.80 32.89 -3.76
C LEU A 300 -9.29 32.56 -3.81
N LEU A 301 -8.89 31.56 -4.58
CA LEU A 301 -7.48 31.16 -4.74
C LEU A 301 -6.89 31.54 -6.10
N ASP A 302 -7.64 32.22 -6.98
CA ASP A 302 -7.23 32.50 -8.36
C ASP A 302 -5.91 33.29 -8.46
N ASP A 303 -5.65 34.22 -7.54
CA ASP A 303 -4.40 34.99 -7.50
C ASP A 303 -3.15 34.12 -7.24
N PHE A 304 -3.34 32.90 -6.74
CA PHE A 304 -2.27 31.94 -6.44
C PHE A 304 -2.12 30.85 -7.49
N LYS A 305 -2.99 30.84 -8.51
CA LYS A 305 -3.00 29.81 -9.55
C LYS A 305 -1.75 29.92 -10.44
N GLU A 306 -1.17 28.78 -10.80
CA GLU A 306 0.03 28.66 -11.65
C GLU A 306 -0.30 28.35 -13.11
#